data_AF-A0A6H1LF48-F1
#
_entry.id   AF-A0A6H1LF48-F1
#
_cell.length_a   1.000
_cell.length_b   1.000
_cell.length_c   1.000
_cell.angle_alpha   90.00
_cell.angle_beta   90.00
_cell.angle_gamma   90.00
#
_symmetry.space_group_name_H-M   'P 1'
#
loop_
_entity.id
_entity.type
_entity.pdbx_description
1 polymer ?
#
loop_
_entity_poly.entity_id
_entity_poly.type
_entity_poly.pdbx_seq_one_letter_code
_entity_poly.pdbx_strand_id
1 'polypeptide(L)'
;MQHQGVCTRADMLRFCGDDEWFFEVTGYLQNWSVQAARDAIAADTDLILPLLDDHDPEVRIGAAYVLAAASARAQSILSAFHARLLAEHDPAVRAGLVLAIAQLARAHQDSRTVVWMRTCWPDPARPPEVRVSAALGWMCLTDLPVPDELRAMLDDFAIHETARLMAPLPWMRAAENTNSSGLHRCLSTMLHPDTPDAEDRWDDPWS
;
A
#
# COMPACT_ATOMS: atom_id res chain seq x y z
N MET A 1 7.34 -6.33 -10.38
CA MET A 1 5.93 -6.23 -9.95
C MET A 1 5.53 -4.77 -10.04
N GLN A 2 4.80 -4.39 -11.08
CA GLN A 2 4.18 -3.06 -11.14
C GLN A 2 2.73 -3.21 -10.69
N HIS A 3 2.32 -2.42 -9.69
CA HIS A 3 0.91 -2.14 -9.48
C HIS A 3 0.45 -1.37 -10.73
N GLN A 4 -0.55 -1.89 -11.46
CA GLN A 4 -1.28 -1.06 -12.41
C GLN A 4 -1.85 0.11 -11.60
N GLY A 5 -1.81 1.34 -12.10
CA GLY A 5 -2.19 2.56 -11.38
C GLY A 5 -3.66 2.68 -10.96
N VAL A 6 -4.30 1.55 -10.67
CA VAL A 6 -5.62 1.38 -10.08
C VAL A 6 -5.51 1.63 -8.58
N CYS A 7 -6.23 2.66 -8.13
CA CYS A 7 -6.16 3.16 -6.76
C CYS A 7 -7.43 2.86 -5.95
N THR A 8 -8.21 1.87 -6.41
CA THR A 8 -9.42 1.45 -5.71
C THR A 8 -9.07 0.79 -4.38
N ARG A 9 -10.03 0.72 -3.46
CA ARG A 9 -9.88 -0.03 -2.20
C ARG A 9 -9.54 -1.51 -2.43
N ALA A 10 -10.04 -2.07 -3.53
CA ALA A 10 -9.81 -3.46 -3.88
C ALA A 10 -8.37 -3.70 -4.37
N ASP A 11 -7.76 -2.75 -5.08
CA ASP A 11 -6.58 -3.03 -5.89
C ASP A 11 -5.29 -2.37 -5.37
N MET A 12 -5.38 -1.25 -4.65
CA MET A 12 -4.19 -0.48 -4.22
C MET A 12 -3.14 -1.34 -3.50
N LEU A 13 -3.57 -2.29 -2.66
CA LEU A 13 -2.69 -3.16 -1.88
C LEU A 13 -2.67 -4.61 -2.39
N ARG A 14 -3.27 -4.92 -3.54
CA ARG A 14 -3.23 -6.27 -4.12
C ARG A 14 -1.97 -6.49 -4.94
N PHE A 15 -1.45 -7.72 -4.88
CA PHE A 15 -0.52 -8.19 -5.91
C PHE A 15 -1.34 -8.60 -7.13
N CYS A 16 -0.87 -8.23 -8.31
CA CYS A 16 -1.50 -8.65 -9.57
C CYS A 16 -1.48 -10.18 -9.65
N GLY A 17 -2.63 -10.84 -9.70
CA GLY A 17 -2.75 -12.29 -9.89
C GLY A 17 -3.48 -13.09 -8.80
N ASP A 18 -4.12 -12.45 -7.82
CA ASP A 18 -4.88 -13.18 -6.81
C ASP A 18 -6.16 -13.85 -7.37
N ASP A 19 -6.79 -13.33 -8.44
CA ASP A 19 -8.08 -13.85 -8.95
C ASP A 19 -8.26 -13.92 -10.50
N GLU A 20 -7.41 -13.29 -11.32
CA GLU A 20 -7.60 -13.24 -12.78
C GLU A 20 -6.53 -14.02 -13.56
N TRP A 21 -6.97 -14.88 -14.47
CA TRP A 21 -6.12 -15.79 -15.25
C TRP A 21 -5.63 -15.12 -16.53
N PHE A 22 -4.49 -14.42 -16.47
CA PHE A 22 -3.81 -13.92 -17.66
C PHE A 22 -2.63 -14.79 -18.04
N PHE A 23 -2.39 -14.97 -19.34
CA PHE A 23 -1.18 -15.59 -19.86
C PHE A 23 -0.15 -14.50 -20.16
N GLU A 24 1.07 -14.65 -19.67
CA GLU A 24 2.19 -13.81 -20.09
C GLU A 24 2.55 -14.09 -21.56
N VAL A 25 3.34 -13.17 -22.14
CA VAL A 25 3.86 -13.26 -23.52
C VAL A 25 4.59 -14.59 -23.80
N THR A 26 5.09 -15.26 -22.75
CA THR A 26 5.81 -16.54 -22.80
C THR A 26 4.89 -17.77 -22.79
N GLY A 27 3.56 -17.60 -22.65
CA GLY A 27 2.58 -18.68 -22.57
C GLY A 27 2.42 -19.29 -21.17
N TYR A 28 3.13 -18.77 -20.16
CA TYR A 28 2.91 -19.13 -18.76
C TYR A 28 1.78 -18.30 -18.15
N LEU A 29 1.05 -18.88 -17.20
CA LEU A 29 0.08 -18.12 -16.41
C LEU A 29 0.83 -17.05 -15.59
N GLN A 30 0.44 -15.79 -15.74
CA GLN A 30 1.03 -14.64 -15.03
C GLN A 30 0.95 -14.80 -13.52
N ASN A 31 -0.06 -15.51 -13.03
CA ASN A 31 -0.21 -15.82 -11.60
C ASN A 31 0.93 -16.72 -11.10
N TRP A 32 1.54 -17.54 -11.97
CA TRP A 32 2.66 -18.41 -11.61
C TRP A 32 3.96 -17.63 -11.43
N SER A 33 4.29 -16.70 -12.33
CA SER A 33 5.52 -15.90 -12.21
C SER A 33 5.48 -14.98 -10.99
N VAL A 34 4.32 -14.38 -10.72
CA VAL A 34 4.09 -13.56 -9.52
C VAL A 34 4.22 -14.42 -8.28
N GLN A 35 3.54 -15.57 -8.22
CA GLN A 35 3.64 -16.46 -7.06
C GLN A 35 5.07 -16.96 -6.82
N ALA A 36 5.78 -17.36 -7.88
CA ALA A 36 7.17 -17.80 -7.79
C ALA A 36 8.09 -16.70 -7.23
N ALA A 37 7.88 -15.44 -7.62
CA ALA A 37 8.63 -14.32 -7.07
C ALA A 37 8.29 -14.08 -5.59
N ARG A 38 7.02 -14.21 -5.18
CA ARG A 38 6.62 -14.10 -3.77
C ARG A 38 7.20 -15.23 -2.91
N ASP A 39 7.29 -16.43 -3.46
CA ASP A 39 7.93 -17.59 -2.82
C ASP A 39 9.44 -17.41 -2.67
N ALA A 40 10.11 -16.84 -3.69
CA ALA A 40 11.52 -16.48 -3.60
C ALA A 40 11.77 -15.45 -2.48
N ILE A 41 10.94 -14.41 -2.38
CA ILE A 41 11.03 -13.42 -1.30
C ILE A 41 10.83 -14.08 0.07
N ALA A 42 9.89 -15.02 0.18
CA ALA A 42 9.65 -15.76 1.42
C ALA A 42 10.86 -16.62 1.81
N ALA A 43 11.52 -17.26 0.84
CA ALA A 43 12.75 -18.02 1.05
C ALA A 43 13.92 -17.13 1.48
N ASP A 44 14.05 -15.96 0.85
CA ASP A 44 15.14 -15.00 1.09
C ASP A 44 14.84 -13.96 2.17
N THR A 45 13.76 -14.15 2.95
CA THR A 45 13.34 -13.20 3.99
C THR A 45 14.46 -12.89 4.99
N ASP A 46 15.31 -13.87 5.33
CA ASP A 46 16.43 -13.66 6.26
C ASP A 46 17.55 -12.77 5.67
N LEU A 47 17.64 -12.67 4.34
CA LEU A 47 18.56 -11.75 3.65
C LEU A 47 18.00 -10.33 3.58
N ILE A 48 16.68 -10.20 3.50
CA ILE A 48 16.01 -8.91 3.30
C ILE A 48 15.69 -8.23 4.64
N LEU A 49 15.38 -8.99 5.70
CA LEU A 49 15.06 -8.44 7.03
C LEU A 49 16.10 -7.44 7.56
N PRO A 50 17.43 -7.70 7.47
CA PRO A 50 18.44 -6.74 7.92
C PRO A 50 18.39 -5.39 7.21
N LEU A 51 17.87 -5.34 5.98
CA LEU A 51 17.76 -4.10 5.19
C LEU A 51 16.70 -3.13 5.76
N LEU A 52 15.83 -3.59 6.67
CA LEU A 52 14.94 -2.71 7.41
C LEU A 52 15.71 -1.75 8.34
N ASP A 53 16.95 -2.09 8.70
CA ASP A 53 17.83 -1.27 9.53
C ASP A 53 18.96 -0.60 8.74
N ASP A 54 18.88 -0.59 7.40
CA ASP A 54 19.83 0.12 6.55
C ASP A 54 19.85 1.63 6.88
N HIS A 55 20.99 2.29 6.68
CA HIS A 55 21.11 3.73 6.91
C HIS A 55 20.31 4.56 5.90
N ASP A 56 20.15 4.06 4.67
CA ASP A 56 19.41 4.74 3.60
C ASP A 56 17.89 4.52 3.76
N PRO A 57 17.08 5.59 3.92
CA PRO A 57 15.62 5.47 4.02
C PRO A 57 14.98 4.82 2.79
N GLU A 58 15.52 5.02 1.57
CA GLU A 58 14.97 4.41 0.36
C GLU A 58 15.18 2.88 0.37
N VAL A 59 16.31 2.41 0.89
CA VAL A 59 16.56 0.97 1.08
C VAL A 59 15.59 0.39 2.10
N ARG A 60 15.33 1.09 3.22
CA ARG A 60 14.34 0.66 4.22
C ARG A 60 12.94 0.57 3.64
N ILE A 61 12.51 1.56 2.84
CA ILE A 61 11.21 1.57 2.15
C ILE A 61 11.13 0.41 1.15
N GLY A 62 12.17 0.21 0.34
CA GLY A 62 12.25 -0.88 -0.62
C GLY A 62 12.18 -2.26 0.05
N ALA A 63 12.91 -2.45 1.15
CA ALA A 63 12.88 -3.68 1.94
C ALA A 63 11.48 -3.96 2.51
N ALA A 64 10.83 -2.96 3.08
CA ALA A 64 9.46 -3.09 3.59
C ALA A 64 8.47 -3.45 2.47
N TYR A 65 8.57 -2.80 1.32
CA TYR A 65 7.72 -3.07 0.16
C TYR A 65 7.92 -4.48 -0.40
N VAL A 66 9.17 -4.93 -0.54
CA VAL A 66 9.50 -6.28 -1.01
C VAL A 66 9.00 -7.33 -0.01
N LEU A 67 9.29 -7.17 1.29
CA LEU A 67 8.85 -8.11 2.32
C LEU A 67 7.33 -8.20 2.45
N ALA A 68 6.59 -7.12 2.16
CA ALA A 68 5.12 -7.16 2.13
C ALA A 68 4.57 -8.11 1.05
N ALA A 69 5.38 -8.46 0.04
CA ALA A 69 5.02 -9.39 -1.02
C ALA A 69 5.26 -10.87 -0.69
N ALA A 70 5.94 -11.17 0.42
CA ALA A 70 6.24 -12.54 0.80
C ALA A 70 4.97 -13.42 0.85
N SER A 71 5.03 -14.59 0.22
CA SER A 71 3.93 -15.56 0.23
C SER A 71 3.82 -16.34 1.54
N ALA A 72 4.83 -16.26 2.41
CA ALA A 72 4.86 -16.91 3.71
C ALA A 72 5.56 -16.02 4.75
N ARG A 73 5.74 -16.53 5.98
CA ARG A 73 6.46 -15.85 7.07
C ARG A 73 5.83 -14.52 7.53
N ALA A 74 4.53 -14.32 7.26
CA ALA A 74 3.82 -13.08 7.57
C ALA A 74 3.97 -12.66 9.03
N GLN A 75 3.84 -13.58 9.99
CA GLN A 75 3.94 -13.22 11.41
C GLN A 75 5.34 -12.71 11.80
N SER A 76 6.42 -13.30 11.28
CA SER A 76 7.78 -12.80 11.56
C SER A 76 8.03 -11.45 10.89
N ILE A 77 7.55 -11.27 9.66
CA ILE A 77 7.70 -10.03 8.91
C ILE A 77 6.90 -8.89 9.57
N LEU A 78 5.64 -9.13 9.95
CA LEU A 78 4.81 -8.18 10.70
C LEU A 78 5.46 -7.77 12.01
N SER A 79 6.05 -8.72 12.75
CA SER A 79 6.75 -8.42 14.00
C SER A 79 7.95 -7.50 13.76
N ALA A 80 8.71 -7.75 12.69
CA ALA A 80 9.83 -6.89 12.29
C ALA A 80 9.36 -5.48 11.85
N PHE A 81 8.29 -5.38 11.08
CA PHE A 81 7.71 -4.08 10.69
C PHE A 81 7.24 -3.27 11.89
N HIS A 82 6.54 -3.90 12.85
CA HIS A 82 6.11 -3.21 14.07
C HIS A 82 7.30 -2.78 14.93
N ALA A 83 8.32 -3.63 15.09
CA ALA A 83 9.54 -3.28 15.82
C ALA A 83 10.26 -2.09 15.16
N ARG A 84 10.40 -2.12 13.83
CA ARG A 84 11.01 -1.03 13.07
C ARG A 84 10.21 0.26 13.16
N LEU A 85 8.88 0.19 13.05
CA LEU A 85 7.99 1.35 13.13
C LEU A 85 8.10 2.08 14.47
N LEU A 86 8.36 1.36 15.58
CA LEU A 86 8.56 1.97 16.90
C LEU A 86 9.86 2.76 17.02
N ALA A 87 10.91 2.37 16.28
CA ALA A 87 12.23 3.02 16.31
C ALA A 87 12.47 3.99 15.14
N GLU A 88 11.60 4.00 14.14
CA GLU A 88 11.76 4.81 12.94
C GLU A 88 11.46 6.29 13.21
N HIS A 89 12.27 7.17 12.64
CA HIS A 89 12.14 8.63 12.76
C HIS A 89 11.85 9.29 11.41
N ASP A 90 12.20 8.64 10.31
CA ASP A 90 11.89 9.12 8.97
C ASP A 90 10.39 8.98 8.67
N PRO A 91 9.68 10.08 8.38
CA PRO A 91 8.25 10.04 8.12
C PRO A 91 7.87 9.21 6.88
N ALA A 92 8.62 9.27 5.79
CA ALA A 92 8.33 8.48 4.60
C ALA A 92 8.47 6.98 4.91
N VAL A 93 9.51 6.59 5.64
CA VAL A 93 9.69 5.19 6.07
C VAL A 93 8.55 4.74 6.99
N ARG A 94 8.09 5.58 7.93
CA ARG A 94 6.91 5.26 8.77
C ARG A 94 5.66 5.01 7.93
N ALA A 95 5.37 5.89 6.97
CA ALA A 95 4.25 5.73 6.07
C ALA A 95 4.36 4.43 5.25
N GLY A 96 5.55 4.13 4.73
CA GLY A 96 5.84 2.91 3.97
C GLY A 96 5.67 1.63 4.80
N LEU A 97 6.15 1.62 6.05
CA LEU A 97 5.97 0.48 6.96
C LEU A 97 4.49 0.22 7.27
N VAL A 98 3.68 1.27 7.47
CA VAL A 98 2.24 1.11 7.74
C VAL A 98 1.52 0.54 6.51
N LEU A 99 1.85 1.01 5.30
CA LEU A 99 1.29 0.44 4.06
C LEU A 99 1.77 -1.00 3.82
N ALA A 100 3.03 -1.31 4.12
CA ALA A 100 3.57 -2.67 4.05
C ALA A 100 2.85 -3.63 5.01
N ILE A 101 2.56 -3.19 6.23
CA ILE A 101 1.75 -3.92 7.21
C ILE A 101 0.35 -4.18 6.64
N ALA A 102 -0.28 -3.18 6.01
CA ALA A 102 -1.60 -3.32 5.39
C ALA A 102 -1.61 -4.32 4.24
N GLN A 103 -0.64 -4.22 3.34
CA GLN A 103 -0.51 -5.11 2.20
C GLN A 103 -0.27 -6.56 2.62
N LEU A 104 0.62 -6.78 3.58
CA LEU A 104 0.89 -8.12 4.11
C LEU A 104 -0.34 -8.68 4.83
N ALA A 105 -1.07 -7.86 5.59
CA ALA A 105 -2.32 -8.27 6.23
C ALA A 105 -3.41 -8.62 5.22
N ARG A 106 -3.49 -7.91 4.09
CA ARG A 106 -4.42 -8.24 3.00
C ARG A 106 -4.09 -9.59 2.40
N ALA A 107 -2.81 -9.81 2.07
CA ALA A 107 -2.32 -11.04 1.46
C ALA A 107 -2.51 -12.29 2.35
N HIS A 108 -2.50 -12.12 3.68
CA HIS A 108 -2.59 -13.21 4.66
C HIS A 108 -3.86 -13.18 5.51
N GLN A 109 -4.84 -12.32 5.17
CA GLN A 109 -6.13 -12.18 5.84
C GLN A 109 -6.02 -11.93 7.37
N ASP A 110 -5.04 -11.12 7.82
CA ASP A 110 -4.85 -10.83 9.25
C ASP A 110 -5.83 -9.77 9.76
N SER A 111 -6.91 -10.24 10.37
CA SER A 111 -7.95 -9.37 10.98
C SER A 111 -7.41 -8.50 12.13
N ARG A 112 -6.30 -8.86 12.78
CA ARG A 112 -5.74 -8.07 13.89
C ARG A 112 -5.17 -6.75 13.39
N THR A 113 -4.58 -6.75 12.19
CA THR A 113 -4.08 -5.53 11.55
C THR A 113 -5.21 -4.55 11.24
N VAL A 114 -6.39 -5.04 10.86
CA VAL A 114 -7.58 -4.19 10.64
C VAL A 114 -7.97 -3.45 11.92
N VAL A 115 -8.01 -4.17 13.05
CA VAL A 115 -8.31 -3.59 14.36
C VAL A 115 -7.23 -2.58 14.75
N TRP A 116 -5.96 -2.92 14.57
CA TRP A 116 -4.84 -2.02 14.85
C TRP A 116 -4.94 -0.72 14.04
N MET A 117 -5.18 -0.80 12.72
CA MET A 117 -5.33 0.40 11.88
C MET A 117 -6.51 1.27 12.30
N ARG A 118 -7.62 0.65 12.71
CA ARG A 118 -8.78 1.36 13.23
C ARG A 118 -8.45 2.17 14.49
N THR A 119 -7.49 1.73 15.29
CA THR A 119 -6.99 2.49 16.45
C THR A 119 -5.94 3.54 16.10
N CYS A 120 -5.21 3.37 14.99
CA CYS A 120 -4.11 4.26 14.62
C CYS A 120 -4.56 5.56 13.96
N TRP A 121 -5.48 5.52 13.00
CA TRP A 121 -5.87 6.73 12.28
C TRP A 121 -6.61 7.80 13.12
N PRO A 122 -7.44 7.45 14.13
CA PRO A 122 -8.11 8.48 14.93
C PRO A 122 -7.22 9.05 16.04
N ASP A 123 -6.12 8.37 16.40
CA ASP A 123 -5.25 8.77 17.51
C ASP A 123 -4.44 10.04 17.17
N PRO A 124 -4.71 11.19 17.82
CA PRO A 124 -4.01 12.44 17.54
C PRO A 124 -2.56 12.44 18.03
N ALA A 125 -2.17 11.50 18.89
CA ALA A 125 -0.78 11.35 19.31
C ALA A 125 0.10 10.71 18.23
N ARG A 126 -0.50 10.10 17.20
CA ARG A 126 0.22 9.53 16.08
C ARG A 126 0.63 10.60 15.08
N PRO A 127 1.83 10.50 14.49
CA PRO A 127 2.24 11.37 13.40
C PRO A 127 1.27 11.33 12.20
N PRO A 128 1.07 12.44 11.47
CA PRO A 128 0.15 12.51 10.33
C PRO A 128 0.35 11.40 9.30
N GLU A 129 1.59 11.09 8.95
CA GLU A 129 1.95 10.09 7.96
C GLU A 129 1.52 8.68 8.37
N VAL A 130 1.55 8.37 9.66
CA VAL A 130 1.07 7.09 10.21
C VAL A 130 -0.45 7.03 10.15
N ARG A 131 -1.12 8.15 10.46
CA ARG A 131 -2.59 8.23 10.47
C ARG A 131 -3.17 8.10 9.06
N VAL A 132 -2.60 8.80 8.09
CA VAL A 132 -3.01 8.73 6.67
C VAL A 132 -2.77 7.33 6.11
N SER A 133 -1.58 6.75 6.30
CA SER A 133 -1.31 5.38 5.84
C SER A 133 -2.20 4.34 6.53
N ALA A 134 -2.52 4.51 7.82
CA ALA A 134 -3.43 3.61 8.52
C ALA A 134 -4.88 3.74 8.03
N ALA A 135 -5.32 4.94 7.68
CA ALA A 135 -6.64 5.16 7.10
C ALA A 135 -6.74 4.50 5.70
N LEU A 136 -5.74 4.71 4.84
CA LEU A 136 -5.65 4.05 3.53
C LEU A 136 -5.65 2.52 3.68
N GLY A 137 -4.79 1.98 4.56
CA GLY A 137 -4.73 0.56 4.83
C GLY A 137 -6.06 -0.01 5.34
N TRP A 138 -6.72 0.67 6.28
CA TRP A 138 -8.02 0.25 6.79
C TRP A 138 -9.11 0.24 5.72
N MET A 139 -9.15 1.27 4.85
CA MET A 139 -10.08 1.30 3.71
C MET A 139 -9.81 0.18 2.72
N CYS A 140 -8.55 -0.21 2.50
CA CYS A 140 -8.19 -1.32 1.62
C CYS A 140 -8.45 -2.70 2.23
N LEU A 141 -8.58 -2.80 3.55
CA LEU A 141 -8.79 -4.07 4.26
C LEU A 141 -10.26 -4.33 4.60
N THR A 142 -11.16 -3.37 4.35
CA THR A 142 -12.57 -3.48 4.74
C THR A 142 -13.51 -2.97 3.66
N ASP A 143 -14.67 -3.61 3.56
CA ASP A 143 -15.79 -3.14 2.75
C ASP A 143 -16.75 -2.24 3.55
N LEU A 144 -16.32 -1.77 4.73
CA LEU A 144 -17.14 -0.93 5.58
C LEU A 144 -17.29 0.47 4.96
N PRO A 145 -18.44 1.15 5.21
CA PRO A 145 -18.59 2.53 4.82
C PRO A 145 -17.53 3.39 5.51
N VAL A 146 -17.00 4.38 4.78
CA VAL A 146 -16.01 5.30 5.35
C VAL A 146 -16.71 6.20 6.36
N PRO A 147 -16.28 6.21 7.64
CA PRO A 147 -16.84 7.11 8.63
C PRO A 147 -16.56 8.57 8.28
N ASP A 148 -17.48 9.46 8.62
CA ASP A 148 -17.33 10.90 8.37
C ASP A 148 -16.11 11.48 9.10
N GLU A 149 -15.79 10.97 10.28
CA GLU A 149 -14.57 11.34 11.03
C GLU A 149 -13.29 11.02 10.26
N LEU A 150 -13.28 9.89 9.54
CA LEU A 150 -12.14 9.49 8.72
C LEU A 150 -12.05 10.41 7.49
N ARG A 151 -13.18 10.73 6.86
CA ARG A 151 -13.23 11.67 5.73
C ARG A 151 -12.71 13.06 6.14
N ALA A 152 -13.22 13.62 7.23
CA ALA A 152 -12.78 14.92 7.74
C ALA A 152 -11.28 14.93 8.08
N MET A 153 -10.77 13.86 8.71
CA MET A 153 -9.34 13.72 9.00
C MET A 153 -8.51 13.68 7.71
N LEU A 154 -8.95 12.93 6.69
CA LEU A 154 -8.24 12.88 5.42
C LEU A 154 -8.27 14.24 4.70
N ASP A 155 -9.37 14.98 4.76
CA ASP A 155 -9.45 16.33 4.17
C ASP A 155 -8.47 17.30 4.86
N ASP A 156 -8.28 17.18 6.18
CA ASP A 156 -7.33 17.98 6.96
C ASP A 156 -5.86 17.61 6.70
N PHE A 157 -5.57 16.34 6.38
CA PHE A 157 -4.20 15.84 6.19
C PHE A 157 -3.79 15.59 4.74
N ALA A 158 -4.72 15.65 3.78
CA ALA A 158 -4.46 15.62 2.34
C ALA A 158 -3.88 16.95 1.84
N ILE A 159 -3.00 17.56 2.63
CA ILE A 159 -2.26 18.77 2.28
C ILE A 159 -1.05 18.34 1.42
N HIS A 160 -0.61 19.25 0.55
CA HIS A 160 0.54 19.09 -0.34
C HIS A 160 1.81 18.56 0.35
N GLU A 161 1.99 18.83 1.64
CA GLU A 161 3.15 18.36 2.42
C GLU A 161 3.14 16.84 2.61
N THR A 162 2.04 16.25 3.07
CA THR A 162 1.90 14.80 3.23
C THR A 162 1.96 14.09 1.88
N ALA A 163 1.37 14.67 0.84
CA ALA A 163 1.46 14.15 -0.52
C ALA A 163 2.92 14.11 -1.03
N ARG A 164 3.72 15.15 -0.78
CA ARG A 164 5.14 15.18 -1.15
C ARG A 164 5.97 14.18 -0.36
N LEU A 165 5.69 14.04 0.93
CA LEU A 165 6.36 13.08 1.82
C LEU A 165 6.12 11.64 1.38
N MET A 166 4.89 11.33 0.95
CA MET A 166 4.51 9.98 0.52
C MET A 166 4.83 9.71 -0.96
N ALA A 167 5.12 10.73 -1.77
CA ALA A 167 5.47 10.58 -3.19
C ALA A 167 6.55 9.51 -3.52
N PRO A 168 7.65 9.34 -2.75
CA PRO A 168 8.64 8.31 -3.05
C PRO A 168 8.14 6.87 -2.82
N LEU A 169 7.03 6.68 -2.10
CA LEU A 169 6.55 5.36 -1.74
C LEU A 169 6.13 4.56 -2.98
N PRO A 170 6.49 3.27 -3.09
CA PRO A 170 6.14 2.43 -4.24
C PRO A 170 4.64 2.42 -4.57
N TRP A 171 3.78 2.41 -3.56
CA TRP A 171 2.32 2.48 -3.73
C TRP A 171 1.86 3.81 -4.34
N MET A 172 2.48 4.94 -3.92
CA MET A 172 2.13 6.26 -4.46
C MET A 172 2.67 6.44 -5.88
N ARG A 173 3.90 5.99 -6.15
CA ARG A 173 4.47 6.01 -7.50
C ARG A 173 3.66 5.19 -8.49
N ALA A 174 3.08 4.08 -8.06
CA ALA A 174 2.21 3.28 -8.91
C ALA A 174 0.87 3.98 -9.20
N ALA A 175 0.33 4.67 -8.20
CA ALA A 175 -0.93 5.42 -8.31
C ALA A 175 -0.80 6.72 -9.12
N GLU A 176 0.36 7.36 -9.07
CA GLU A 176 0.61 8.67 -9.67
C GLU A 176 0.32 8.70 -11.18
N ASN A 177 -0.29 9.79 -11.64
CA ASN A 177 -0.50 10.09 -13.06
C ASN A 177 -0.11 11.53 -13.38
N THR A 178 -0.26 11.93 -14.64
CA THR A 178 0.15 13.26 -15.11
C THR A 178 -0.60 14.41 -14.43
N ASN A 179 -1.78 14.15 -13.85
CA ASN A 179 -2.72 15.16 -13.37
C ASN A 179 -2.83 15.23 -11.84
N SER A 180 -2.36 14.22 -11.11
CA SER A 180 -2.55 14.11 -9.66
C SER A 180 -1.44 13.28 -9.02
N SER A 181 -1.00 13.69 -7.83
CA SER A 181 -0.06 12.86 -7.07
C SER A 181 -0.74 11.57 -6.61
N GLY A 182 0.04 10.50 -6.44
CA GLY A 182 -0.49 9.19 -6.07
C GLY A 182 -1.41 9.21 -4.85
N LEU A 183 -1.08 9.99 -3.82
CA LEU A 183 -1.92 10.12 -2.62
C LEU A 183 -3.28 10.75 -2.94
N HIS A 184 -3.31 11.87 -3.66
CA HIS A 184 -4.57 12.54 -3.99
C HIS A 184 -5.45 11.67 -4.88
N ARG A 185 -4.84 10.95 -5.82
CA ARG A 185 -5.57 9.99 -6.65
C ARG A 185 -6.19 8.87 -5.82
N CYS A 186 -5.40 8.22 -4.95
CA CYS A 186 -5.91 7.21 -4.02
C CYS A 186 -7.08 7.70 -3.19
N LEU A 187 -6.97 8.89 -2.59
CA LEU A 187 -8.03 9.46 -1.77
C LEU A 187 -9.29 9.76 -2.59
N SER A 188 -9.14 10.35 -3.78
CA SER A 188 -10.25 10.64 -4.68
C SER A 188 -11.00 9.36 -5.06
N THR A 189 -10.29 8.35 -5.56
CA THR A 189 -10.89 7.08 -6.02
C THR A 189 -11.51 6.28 -4.86
N MET A 190 -10.91 6.26 -3.68
CA MET A 190 -11.42 5.47 -2.55
C MET A 190 -12.61 6.12 -1.83
N LEU A 191 -12.69 7.45 -1.83
CA LEU A 191 -13.77 8.19 -1.17
C LEU A 191 -14.95 8.43 -2.12
N HIS A 192 -14.72 8.45 -3.44
CA HIS A 192 -15.72 8.73 -4.47
C HIS A 192 -15.68 7.66 -5.58
N PRO A 193 -16.08 6.40 -5.28
CA PRO A 193 -16.02 5.33 -6.27
C PRO A 193 -17.00 5.52 -7.45
N ASP A 194 -18.04 6.35 -7.29
CA ASP A 194 -19.09 6.56 -8.30
C ASP A 194 -18.78 7.71 -9.27
N THR A 195 -17.69 8.44 -9.09
CA THR A 195 -17.21 9.40 -10.08
C THR A 195 -16.29 8.67 -11.06
N PRO A 196 -16.71 8.42 -12.31
CA PRO A 196 -15.80 7.83 -13.29
C PRO A 196 -14.57 8.73 -13.41
N ASP A 197 -13.39 8.11 -13.38
CA ASP A 197 -12.16 8.81 -13.74
C ASP A 197 -12.41 9.46 -15.10
N ALA A 198 -12.14 10.76 -15.23
CA ALA A 198 -12.37 11.50 -16.47
C ALA A 198 -11.60 10.89 -17.67
N GLU A 199 -10.68 9.96 -17.41
CA GLU A 199 -9.91 9.18 -18.39
C GLU A 199 -10.71 8.05 -19.06
N ASP A 200 -11.78 7.51 -18.45
CA ASP A 200 -12.68 6.54 -19.13
C ASP A 200 -13.41 7.17 -20.34
N ARG A 201 -13.29 8.49 -20.52
CA ARG A 201 -13.90 9.23 -21.62
C ARG A 201 -12.96 9.46 -22.81
N TRP A 202 -11.65 9.27 -22.68
CA TRP A 202 -10.67 9.77 -23.69
C TRP A 202 -9.78 8.71 -24.34
N ASP A 203 -10.01 7.42 -24.08
CA ASP A 203 -9.29 6.32 -24.74
C ASP A 203 -10.15 5.51 -25.73
N ASP A 204 -11.17 6.13 -26.36
CA ASP A 204 -11.71 5.60 -27.62
C ASP A 204 -11.20 6.42 -28.81
N PRO A 205 -10.16 5.96 -29.53
CA PRO A 205 -9.73 6.58 -30.78
C PRO A 205 -10.74 6.43 -31.93
N TRP A 206 -11.91 5.82 -31.70
CA TRP A 206 -12.97 5.58 -32.68
C TRP A 206 -14.39 6.02 -32.26
N SER A 207 -14.54 6.82 -31.20
CA SER A 207 -15.82 7.49 -30.86
C SER A 207 -16.01 8.81 -31.60
#